data_AF-A0A852N0L4-F1
#
_entry.id   AF-A0A852N0L4-F1
#
_cell.length_a   1.000
_cell.length_b   1.000
_cell.length_c   1.000
_cell.angle_alpha   90.00
_cell.angle_beta   90.00
_cell.angle_gamma   90.00
#
_symmetry.space_group_name_H-M   'P 1'
#
loop_
_entity.id
_entity.type
_entity.pdbx_description
1 polymer ?
#
loop_
_entity_poly.entity_id
_entity_poly.type
_entity_poly.pdbx_seq_one_letter_code
_entity_poly.pdbx_strand_id
1 'polypeptide(L)'
;VCMLCRRAEADPVICGDKVEKHGLCAHVFCLCFASLLFRQGDERVGLMGFRPRDIQIAVLRAAQKRCCVCGETGATIMCCQEDCDRWFHLPCAKEGGCVTQYITPYRYLFSPSGQSCGRTQHLS
;
A
#
# COMPACT_ATOMS: atom_id res chain seq x y z
N VAL A 1 11.95 7.88 -3.83
CA VAL A 1 11.43 6.70 -3.09
C VAL A 1 9.92 6.75 -3.10
N CYS A 2 9.22 5.63 -3.30
CA CYS A 2 7.75 5.61 -3.23
C CYS A 2 7.27 5.87 -1.80
N MET A 3 6.43 6.87 -1.59
CA MET A 3 5.97 7.25 -0.25
C MET A 3 5.01 6.24 0.41
N LEU A 4 4.43 5.32 -0.37
CA LEU A 4 3.44 4.34 0.11
C LEU A 4 4.04 2.98 0.45
N CYS A 5 5.10 2.55 -0.25
CA CYS A 5 5.80 1.29 0.05
C CYS A 5 7.22 1.49 0.58
N ARG A 6 7.69 2.74 0.65
CA ARG A 6 9.02 3.15 1.12
C ARG A 6 10.22 2.50 0.39
N ARG A 7 10.00 1.89 -0.77
CA ARG A 7 11.07 1.34 -1.62
C ARG A 7 11.45 2.31 -2.75
N ALA A 8 12.74 2.40 -3.04
CA ALA A 8 13.26 3.16 -4.19
C ALA A 8 12.95 2.44 -5.51
N GLU A 9 13.10 1.12 -5.47
CA GLU A 9 12.86 0.17 -6.55
C GLU A 9 11.92 -0.93 -6.06
N ALA A 10 11.00 -1.35 -6.92
CA ALA A 10 10.12 -2.47 -6.69
C ALA A 10 9.80 -3.12 -8.03
N ASP A 11 9.43 -4.41 -8.01
CA ASP A 11 9.03 -5.13 -9.21
C ASP A 11 7.86 -4.38 -9.90
N PRO A 12 8.01 -3.93 -11.15
CA PRO A 12 6.97 -3.21 -11.88
C PRO A 12 5.73 -4.08 -12.16
N VAL A 13 5.86 -5.41 -12.19
CA VAL A 13 4.70 -6.32 -12.28
C VAL A 13 3.84 -6.23 -11.02
N ILE A 14 4.47 -6.05 -9.85
CA ILE A 14 3.77 -5.99 -8.55
C ILE A 14 3.29 -4.57 -8.24
N CYS A 15 4.16 -3.57 -8.44
CA CYS A 15 3.91 -2.20 -8.01
C CYS A 15 3.45 -1.28 -9.14
N GLY A 16 3.63 -1.67 -10.39
CA GLY A 16 3.42 -0.79 -11.54
C GLY A 16 4.49 0.30 -11.64
N ASP A 17 4.35 1.15 -12.64
CA ASP A 17 5.28 2.24 -12.89
C ASP A 17 5.35 3.22 -11.71
N LYS A 18 6.55 3.80 -11.52
CA LYS A 18 6.75 4.88 -10.55
C LYS A 18 6.40 6.20 -11.21
N VAL A 19 5.46 6.92 -10.61
CA VAL A 19 5.00 8.24 -11.09
C VAL A 19 5.39 9.32 -10.10
N GLU A 20 5.74 10.50 -10.62
CA GLU A 20 6.15 11.66 -9.84
C GLU A 20 5.46 12.93 -10.32
N LYS A 21 4.88 13.71 -9.40
CA LYS A 21 4.25 15.00 -9.69
C LYS A 21 4.10 15.83 -8.42
N HIS A 22 4.35 17.14 -8.49
CA HIS A 22 4.21 18.07 -7.36
C HIS A 22 4.95 17.62 -6.08
N GLY A 23 6.15 17.02 -6.22
CA GLY A 23 6.93 16.50 -5.10
C GLY A 23 6.40 15.21 -4.47
N LEU A 24 5.36 14.60 -5.05
CA LEU A 24 4.87 13.27 -4.65
C LEU A 24 5.43 12.21 -5.58
N CYS A 25 5.93 11.11 -5.01
CA CYS A 25 6.47 9.97 -5.73
C CYS A 25 5.80 8.70 -5.22
N ALA A 26 5.12 7.96 -6.09
CA ALA A 26 4.45 6.71 -5.73
C ALA A 26 4.37 5.75 -6.93
N HIS A 27 4.30 4.44 -6.66
CA HIS A 27 3.98 3.49 -7.72
C HIS A 27 2.48 3.47 -8.01
N VAL A 28 2.10 3.26 -9.27
CA VAL A 28 0.71 3.25 -9.74
C VAL A 28 -0.13 2.26 -8.95
N PHE A 29 0.33 1.02 -8.76
CA PHE A 29 -0.44 0.03 -8.00
C PHE A 29 -0.43 0.31 -6.49
N CYS A 30 0.61 0.95 -5.94
CA CYS A 30 0.59 1.37 -4.53
C CYS A 30 -0.50 2.42 -4.27
N LEU A 31 -0.64 3.44 -5.14
CA LEU A 31 -1.72 4.43 -5.05
C LEU A 31 -3.08 3.77 -5.14
N CYS A 32 -3.16 2.82 -6.07
CA CYS A 32 -4.33 2.03 -6.31
C CYS A 32 -4.76 1.27 -5.05
N PHE A 33 -3.95 0.36 -4.52
CA PHE A 33 -4.37 -0.51 -3.43
C PHE A 33 -4.43 0.14 -2.04
N ALA A 34 -3.99 1.39 -1.87
CA ALA A 34 -4.02 2.05 -0.57
C ALA A 34 -5.47 2.17 -0.04
N SER A 35 -5.78 1.43 1.03
CA SER A 35 -7.12 1.37 1.64
C SER A 35 -7.59 2.71 2.22
N LEU A 36 -6.65 3.63 2.42
CA LEU A 36 -6.88 4.97 2.95
C LEU A 36 -7.02 6.04 1.86
N LEU A 37 -7.06 5.64 0.58
CA LEU A 37 -7.24 6.54 -0.56
C LEU A 37 -8.51 6.22 -1.34
N PHE A 38 -9.26 7.27 -1.66
CA PHE A 38 -10.42 7.19 -2.55
C PHE A 38 -10.13 8.00 -3.81
N ARG A 39 -10.28 7.37 -4.98
CA ARG A 39 -10.17 8.10 -6.25
C ARG A 39 -11.33 9.08 -6.35
N GLN A 40 -11.03 10.35 -6.54
CA GLN A 40 -12.01 11.31 -7.03
C GLN A 40 -11.88 11.35 -8.55
N GLY A 41 -12.98 11.21 -9.29
CA GLY A 41 -12.98 11.02 -10.74
C GLY A 41 -12.49 12.21 -11.59
N ASP A 42 -11.74 13.15 -11.00
CA ASP A 42 -11.16 14.29 -11.70
C ASP A 42 -9.66 14.06 -11.97
N GLU A 43 -9.35 13.56 -13.16
CA GLU A 43 -7.99 13.26 -13.61
C GLU A 43 -7.11 14.50 -13.80
N ARG A 44 -7.70 15.72 -13.79
CA ARG A 44 -6.95 16.97 -13.92
C ARG A 44 -6.22 17.36 -12.64
N VAL A 45 -6.53 16.71 -11.50
CA VAL A 45 -5.99 17.07 -10.18
C VAL A 45 -5.11 15.96 -9.62
N GLY A 46 -3.81 16.25 -9.46
CA GLY A 46 -2.90 15.40 -8.69
C GLY A 46 -2.22 14.26 -9.46
N LEU A 47 -1.96 13.15 -8.77
CA LEU A 47 -1.16 12.01 -9.23
C LEU A 47 -2.11 10.84 -9.57
N MET A 48 -2.25 10.46 -10.83
CA MET A 48 -3.20 9.41 -11.30
C MET A 48 -4.67 9.66 -10.88
N GLY A 49 -5.10 10.92 -10.81
CA GLY A 49 -6.44 11.31 -10.34
C GLY A 49 -6.62 11.27 -8.81
N PHE A 50 -5.54 11.08 -8.05
CA PHE A 50 -5.55 11.25 -6.59
C PHE A 50 -5.04 12.64 -6.23
N ARG A 51 -5.80 13.38 -5.43
CA ARG A 51 -5.40 14.73 -4.98
C ARG A 51 -4.16 14.63 -4.07
N PRO A 52 -3.18 15.54 -4.22
CA PRO A 52 -1.97 15.51 -3.42
C PRO A 52 -2.22 15.48 -1.90
N ARG A 53 -3.23 16.25 -1.45
CA ARG A 53 -3.65 16.31 -0.05
C ARG A 53 -4.15 14.95 0.46
N ASP A 54 -4.91 14.21 -0.33
CA ASP A 54 -5.45 12.92 0.08
C ASP A 54 -4.32 11.88 0.21
N ILE A 55 -3.35 11.91 -0.71
CA ILE A 55 -2.13 11.09 -0.65
C ILE A 55 -1.35 11.36 0.64
N GLN A 56 -1.13 12.64 0.96
CA GLN A 56 -0.45 13.03 2.20
C GLN A 56 -1.20 12.58 3.45
N ILE A 57 -2.54 12.74 3.48
CA ILE A 57 -3.38 12.28 4.59
C ILE A 57 -3.30 10.75 4.75
N ALA A 58 -3.32 9.98 3.65
CA ALA A 58 -3.18 8.53 3.70
C ALA A 58 -1.82 8.11 4.27
N VAL A 59 -0.73 8.76 3.85
CA VAL A 59 0.60 8.50 4.40
C VAL A 59 0.67 8.84 5.89
N LEU A 60 0.08 9.97 6.31
CA LEU A 60 0.00 10.36 7.71
C LEU A 60 -0.78 9.32 8.54
N ARG A 61 -1.93 8.87 8.07
CA ARG A 61 -2.76 7.85 8.73
C ARG A 61 -2.08 6.48 8.79
N ALA A 62 -1.27 6.16 7.79
CA ALA A 62 -0.49 4.93 7.73
C ALA A 62 0.77 4.96 8.62
N ALA A 63 1.18 6.13 9.12
CA ALA A 63 2.47 6.31 9.80
C ALA A 63 2.70 5.39 11.01
N GLN A 64 1.62 4.92 11.66
CA GLN A 64 1.69 3.98 12.80
C GLN A 64 1.27 2.55 12.43
N LYS A 65 0.81 2.31 11.20
CA LYS A 65 0.37 0.99 10.74
C LYS A 65 1.58 0.14 10.39
N ARG A 66 1.78 -0.95 11.14
CA ARG A 66 2.91 -1.87 10.97
C ARG A 66 2.62 -2.90 9.89
N CYS A 67 3.56 -3.08 8.98
CA CYS A 67 3.49 -4.13 7.97
C CYS A 67 3.66 -5.51 8.62
N CYS A 68 2.74 -6.43 8.32
CA CYS A 68 2.75 -7.80 8.86
C CYS A 68 3.93 -8.66 8.38
N VAL A 69 4.62 -8.25 7.31
CA VAL A 69 5.72 -9.01 6.68
C VAL A 69 7.08 -8.43 7.05
N CYS A 70 7.31 -7.13 6.84
CA CYS A 70 8.61 -6.52 7.14
C CYS A 70 8.70 -5.90 8.54
N GLY A 71 7.60 -5.75 9.27
CA GLY A 71 7.57 -5.15 10.61
C GLY A 71 7.65 -3.61 10.63
N GLU A 72 8.04 -2.97 9.52
CA GLU A 72 8.15 -1.50 9.44
C GLU A 72 6.79 -0.79 9.44
N THR A 73 6.75 0.46 9.92
CA THR A 73 5.54 1.30 9.88
C THR A 73 5.33 1.97 8.52
N GLY A 74 4.13 2.48 8.27
CA GLY A 74 3.77 3.14 7.01
C GLY A 74 2.95 2.28 6.06
N ALA A 75 2.49 1.11 6.49
CA ALA A 75 1.71 0.20 5.68
C ALA A 75 0.33 0.81 5.32
N THR A 76 0.01 0.84 4.03
CA THR A 76 -1.18 1.56 3.52
C THR A 76 -2.33 0.66 3.08
N ILE A 77 -2.13 -0.66 3.07
CA ILE A 77 -3.14 -1.63 2.60
C ILE A 77 -3.58 -2.50 3.77
N MET A 78 -4.87 -2.49 4.05
CA MET A 78 -5.50 -3.34 5.07
C MET A 78 -6.05 -4.61 4.43
N CYS A 79 -5.99 -5.73 5.15
CA CYS A 79 -6.70 -6.94 4.76
C CYS A 79 -8.22 -6.67 4.67
N CYS A 80 -8.89 -7.24 3.68
CA CYS A 80 -10.33 -7.11 3.52
C CYS A 80 -11.14 -8.24 4.16
N GLN A 81 -10.49 -9.21 4.81
CA GLN A 81 -11.19 -10.22 5.60
C GLN A 81 -11.79 -9.59 6.86
N GLU A 82 -12.99 -10.03 7.23
CA GLU A 82 -13.62 -9.66 8.50
C GLU A 82 -12.69 -10.04 9.66
N ASP A 83 -12.64 -9.19 10.68
CA ASP A 83 -11.79 -9.31 11.88
C ASP A 83 -10.27 -9.41 11.62
N CYS A 84 -9.80 -9.06 10.41
CA CYS A 84 -8.38 -9.03 10.08
C CYS A 84 -7.80 -7.62 10.10
N ASP A 85 -7.14 -7.25 11.20
CA ASP A 85 -6.51 -5.93 11.36
C ASP A 85 -5.09 -5.83 10.77
N ARG A 86 -4.71 -6.72 9.85
CA ARG A 86 -3.35 -6.76 9.29
C ARG A 86 -3.15 -5.69 8.21
N TRP A 87 -1.99 -5.06 8.24
CA TRP A 87 -1.58 -4.04 7.28
C TRP A 87 -0.35 -4.48 6.49
N PHE A 88 -0.26 -4.04 5.24
CA PHE A 88 0.80 -4.41 4.31
C PHE A 88 1.25 -3.21 3.46
N HIS A 89 2.54 -3.17 3.14
CA HIS A 89 2.99 -2.52 1.92
C HIS A 89 2.64 -3.42 0.72
N LEU A 90 2.38 -2.85 -0.46
CA LEU A 90 2.06 -3.66 -1.65
C LEU A 90 3.10 -4.74 -2.00
N PRO A 91 4.41 -4.45 -2.09
CA PRO A 91 5.38 -5.50 -2.39
C PRO A 91 5.43 -6.58 -1.29
N CYS A 92 5.30 -6.17 -0.04
CA CYS A 92 5.24 -7.07 1.10
C CYS A 92 4.00 -7.97 1.08
N ALA A 93 2.85 -7.48 0.62
CA ALA A 93 1.65 -8.31 0.46
C ALA A 93 1.93 -9.50 -0.48
N LYS A 94 2.61 -9.26 -1.60
CA LYS A 94 3.00 -10.31 -2.54
C LYS A 94 4.01 -11.29 -1.93
N GLU A 95 5.04 -10.78 -1.24
CA GLU A 95 6.04 -11.59 -0.53
C GLU A 95 5.40 -12.48 0.55
N GLY A 96 4.43 -11.92 1.28
CA GLY A 96 3.61 -12.63 2.26
C GLY A 96 2.48 -13.45 1.66
N GLY A 97 2.51 -13.77 0.36
CA GLY A 97 1.51 -14.65 -0.26
C GLY A 97 0.05 -14.14 -0.21
N CYS A 98 -0.16 -12.84 0.01
CA CYS A 98 -1.49 -12.25 -0.04
C CYS A 98 -2.01 -12.21 -1.48
N VAL A 99 -3.31 -12.38 -1.64
CA VAL A 99 -3.99 -12.27 -2.93
C VAL A 99 -4.51 -10.84 -3.09
N THR A 100 -3.96 -10.11 -4.06
CA THR A 100 -4.45 -8.78 -4.45
C THR A 100 -5.36 -8.89 -5.67
N GLN A 101 -6.60 -8.42 -5.57
CA GLN A 101 -7.54 -8.35 -6.70
C GLN A 101 -7.95 -6.91 -6.97
N TYR A 102 -7.97 -6.54 -8.24
CA TYR A 102 -8.42 -5.23 -8.70
C TYR A 102 -9.55 -5.39 -9.70
N ILE A 103 -10.76 -4.97 -9.32
CA ILE A 103 -11.95 -4.96 -10.17
C ILE A 103 -12.52 -3.55 -10.07
N THR A 104 -12.19 -2.67 -11.01
CA THR A 104 -12.63 -1.26 -10.97
C THR A 104 -14.12 -1.15 -10.62
N PRO A 105 -14.52 -0.41 -9.57
CA PRO A 105 -13.71 0.47 -8.70
C PRO A 105 -13.12 -0.19 -7.42
N TYR A 106 -13.41 -1.46 -7.18
CA TYR A 106 -13.05 -2.21 -5.98
C TYR A 106 -11.64 -2.78 -5.99
N ARG A 107 -11.08 -2.91 -4.78
CA ARG A 107 -9.69 -3.30 -4.54
C ARG A 107 -9.65 -4.14 -3.28
N TYR A 108 -9.17 -5.37 -3.40
CA TYR A 108 -9.18 -6.34 -2.31
C TYR A 108 -7.77 -6.86 -2.06
N LEU A 109 -7.42 -7.01 -0.78
CA LEU A 109 -6.24 -7.74 -0.35
C LEU A 109 -6.67 -8.79 0.66
N PHE A 110 -6.48 -10.06 0.30
CA PHE A 110 -6.75 -11.19 1.18
C PHE A 110 -5.43 -11.72 1.74
N SER A 111 -5.28 -11.67 3.06
CA SER A 111 -4.18 -12.31 3.78
C SER A 111 -4.51 -13.78 4.03
N PRO A 112 -3.56 -14.72 3.91
CA PRO A 112 -3.80 -16.11 4.26
C PRO A 112 -4.11 -16.29 5.75
N SER A 113 -5.11 -17.12 6.06
CA SER A 113 -5.43 -17.55 7.42
C SER A 113 -4.23 -18.30 8.01
N GLY A 114 -3.73 -17.86 9.17
CA GLY A 114 -2.62 -18.53 9.86
C GLY A 114 -1.22 -17.92 9.70
N GLN A 115 -1.04 -16.82 8.95
CA GLN A 115 0.22 -16.06 9.05
C GLN A 115 0.28 -15.33 10.39
N SER A 116 1.07 -15.85 11.33
CA SER A 116 1.48 -15.09 12.50
C SER A 116 2.20 -13.84 12.00
N CYS A 117 1.80 -12.67 12.50
CA CYS A 117 2.50 -11.42 12.24
C CYS A 117 3.91 -11.62 12.81
N GLY A 118 4.87 -11.91 11.92
CA GLY A 118 6.23 -12.25 12.31
C GLY A 118 6.78 -11.08 13.12
N ARG A 119 7.00 -11.28 14.42
CA ARG A 119 8.06 -10.54 15.10
C ARG A 119 9.33 -11.01 14.44
N THR A 120 9.79 -10.30 13.40
CA THR A 120 11.20 -10.32 13.03
C THR A 120 11.93 -9.72 14.23
N GLN A 121 12.24 -10.55 15.23
CA GLN A 121 13.26 -10.22 16.20
C GLN A 121 14.52 -10.11 15.36
N HIS A 122 15.05 -8.89 15.25
CA HIS A 122 16.44 -8.67 14.90
C HIS A 122 17.25 -9.57 15.84
N LEU A 123 17.80 -10.67 15.31
CA LEU A 123 18.78 -11.49 15.99
C LEU A 123 20.13 -11.10 15.37
N SER A 124 20.90 -10.40 16.21
CA SER A 124 22.33 -10.03 16.13
C SER A 124 22.77 -9.19 14.93
#